data_AF-A0A817GHX0-F1
#
_entry.id   AF-A0A817GHX0-F1
#
_cell.length_a   1.000
_cell.length_b   1.000
_cell.length_c   1.000
_cell.angle_alpha   90.00
_cell.angle_beta   90.00
_cell.angle_gamma   90.00
#
_symmetry.space_group_name_H-M   'P 1'
#
loop_
_entity.id
_entity.type
_entity.pdbx_description
1 polymer ?
#
loop_
_entity_poly.entity_id
_entity_poly.type
_entity_poly.pdbx_seq_one_letter_code
_entity_poly.pdbx_strand_id
1 'polypeptide(L)'
;DHENFEEQFREDIKKQDNFIIVNYWRQYYINEKDYIHKSGHFALIAGFDQKTDYVLILDPNATRFPHHWLPLKHLVRMMSTYDKMASMPRGYLIITHQNNNKQSDQYRIYL
;
A
#
# COMPACT_ATOMS: atom_id res chain seq x y z
N ASP A 1 -6.72 -7.49 14.90
CA ASP A 1 -7.26 -6.16 15.20
C ASP A 1 -6.63 -5.10 14.31
N HIS A 2 -7.44 -4.17 13.79
CA HIS A 2 -7.01 -3.17 12.81
C HIS A 2 -5.91 -2.23 13.32
N GLU A 3 -5.86 -1.95 14.64
CA GLU A 3 -4.82 -1.10 15.25
C GLU A 3 -3.42 -1.70 15.08
N ASN A 4 -3.28 -3.02 15.23
CA ASN A 4 -2.00 -3.71 15.07
C ASN A 4 -1.50 -3.67 13.61
N PHE A 5 -2.41 -3.71 12.63
CA PHE A 5 -2.04 -3.66 11.21
C PHE A 5 -1.55 -2.28 10.77
N GLU A 6 -2.17 -1.19 11.25
CA GLU A 6 -1.70 0.16 10.95
C GLU A 6 -0.31 0.42 11.53
N GLU A 7 -0.10 0.08 12.81
CA GLU A 7 1.18 0.27 13.48
C GLU A 7 2.29 -0.55 12.81
N GLN A 8 2.01 -1.81 12.49
CA GLN A 8 2.96 -2.66 11.76
C GLN A 8 3.32 -2.08 10.39
N PHE A 9 2.32 -1.67 9.60
CA PHE A 9 2.58 -1.05 8.29
C PHE A 9 3.40 0.23 8.42
N ARG A 10 3.11 1.06 9.42
CA ARG A 10 3.84 2.30 9.72
C ARG A 10 5.30 2.04 10.09
N GLU A 11 5.60 0.96 10.79
CA GLU A 11 6.99 0.57 11.08
C GLU A 11 7.69 -0.02 9.86
N ASP A 12 6.98 -0.74 9.00
CA ASP A 12 7.56 -1.35 7.81
C ASP A 12 7.90 -0.34 6.72
N ILE A 13 7.09 0.71 6.51
CA ILE A 13 7.38 1.77 5.53
C ILE A 13 8.57 2.65 5.90
N LYS A 14 9.02 2.62 7.17
CA LYS A 14 10.18 3.40 7.64
C LYS A 14 11.52 2.69 7.39
N LYS A 15 11.51 1.39 7.08
CA LYS A 15 12.73 0.59 6.89
C LYS A 15 13.29 0.84 5.48
N GLN A 16 14.53 1.28 5.40
CA GLN A 16 15.13 1.73 4.12
C GLN A 16 15.29 0.63 3.08
N ASP A 17 15.51 -0.62 3.49
CA ASP A 17 15.68 -1.75 2.57
C ASP A 17 14.36 -2.41 2.14
N ASN A 18 13.22 -1.86 2.59
CA ASN A 18 11.90 -2.36 2.26
C ASN A 18 11.38 -1.72 0.97
N PHE A 19 11.10 -2.54 -0.03
CA PHE A 19 10.22 -2.18 -1.14
C PHE A 19 8.83 -2.71 -0.83
N ILE A 20 7.82 -1.83 -0.85
CA ILE A 20 6.47 -2.16 -0.42
C ILE A 20 5.49 -2.04 -1.57
N ILE A 21 4.84 -3.14 -1.90
CA ILE A 21 3.74 -3.20 -2.86
C ILE A 21 2.43 -3.32 -2.08
N VAL A 22 1.50 -2.42 -2.32
CA VAL A 22 0.18 -2.43 -1.68
C VAL A 22 -0.86 -2.97 -2.64
N ASN A 23 -1.73 -3.84 -2.16
CA ASN A 23 -3.00 -4.21 -2.79
C ASN A 23 -4.12 -3.50 -2.02
N TYR A 24 -4.82 -2.58 -2.68
CA TYR A 24 -5.83 -1.78 -2.01
C TYR A 24 -7.03 -1.52 -2.91
N TRP A 25 -8.15 -1.19 -2.29
CA TRP A 25 -9.35 -0.81 -3.02
C TRP A 25 -9.29 0.66 -3.45
N ARG A 26 -8.86 0.90 -4.69
CA ARG A 26 -8.67 2.23 -5.26
C ARG A 26 -10.01 2.89 -5.57
N GLN A 27 -10.10 4.18 -5.25
CA GLN A 27 -11.30 4.99 -5.45
C GLN A 27 -10.89 6.37 -5.98
N TYR A 28 -11.16 6.64 -7.26
CA TYR A 28 -11.01 7.97 -7.85
C TYR A 28 -12.36 8.68 -7.89
N TYR A 29 -12.40 9.85 -7.27
CA TYR A 29 -13.58 10.68 -7.13
C TYR A 29 -13.69 11.69 -8.27
N ILE A 30 -14.90 11.87 -8.81
CA ILE A 30 -15.26 13.05 -9.61
C ILE A 30 -15.59 14.21 -8.68
N ASN A 31 -16.30 13.87 -7.60
CA ASN A 31 -16.77 14.74 -6.53
C ASN A 31 -16.91 13.90 -5.25
N GLU A 32 -17.36 14.50 -4.16
CA GLU A 32 -17.47 13.84 -2.84
C GLU A 32 -18.32 12.55 -2.83
N LYS A 33 -19.22 12.34 -3.80
CA LYS A 33 -20.19 11.25 -3.82
C LYS A 33 -20.04 10.29 -5.02
N ASP A 34 -19.40 10.73 -6.10
CA ASP A 34 -19.31 9.99 -7.36
C ASP A 34 -17.88 9.54 -7.68
N TYR A 35 -17.75 8.32 -8.21
CA TYR A 35 -16.46 7.69 -8.52
C TYR A 35 -16.33 7.46 -10.03
N ILE A 36 -15.21 7.87 -10.64
CA ILE A 36 -14.89 7.51 -12.04
C ILE A 36 -14.44 6.05 -12.12
N HIS A 37 -13.65 5.63 -11.13
CA HIS A 37 -13.02 4.31 -11.14
C HIS A 37 -12.89 3.75 -9.73
N LYS A 38 -13.39 2.53 -9.55
CA LYS A 38 -13.42 1.80 -8.30
C LYS A 38 -13.09 0.32 -8.53
N SER A 39 -11.91 -0.12 -8.10
CA SER A 39 -11.46 -1.51 -8.27
C SER A 39 -10.33 -1.85 -7.29
N GLY A 40 -10.00 -3.14 -7.16
CA GLY A 40 -8.71 -3.55 -6.61
C GLY A 40 -7.56 -3.01 -7.46
N HIS A 41 -6.43 -2.71 -6.83
CA HIS A 41 -5.27 -2.13 -7.50
C HIS A 41 -3.97 -2.44 -6.74
N PHE A 42 -2.88 -2.62 -7.49
CA PHE A 42 -1.53 -2.78 -6.96
C PHE A 42 -0.67 -1.56 -7.29
N ALA A 43 0.09 -1.06 -6.32
CA ALA A 43 1.02 0.05 -6.51
C ALA A 43 2.22 -0.03 -5.57
N LEU A 44 3.28 0.71 -5.88
CA LEU A 44 4.47 0.82 -5.03
C LEU A 44 4.33 2.00 -4.06
N ILE A 45 4.79 1.83 -2.82
CA ILE A 45 5.04 2.94 -1.89
C ILE A 45 6.43 3.50 -2.16
N ALA A 46 6.52 4.79 -2.48
CA ALA A 46 7.79 5.45 -2.79
C ALA A 46 8.19 6.55 -1.79
N GLY A 47 7.36 6.83 -0.80
CA GLY A 47 7.64 7.86 0.18
C GLY A 47 6.66 7.82 1.34
N PHE A 48 7.14 8.28 2.49
CA PHE A 48 6.34 8.45 3.69
C PHE A 48 6.73 9.77 4.36
N ASP A 49 5.77 10.70 4.44
CA ASP A 49 5.92 11.95 5.16
C ASP A 49 5.43 11.76 6.60
N GLN A 50 6.38 11.61 7.53
CA GLN A 50 6.10 11.42 8.95
C GLN A 50 5.38 12.60 9.60
N LYS A 51 5.55 13.82 9.07
CA LYS A 51 4.96 15.02 9.67
C LYS A 51 3.48 15.13 9.37
N THR A 52 3.08 14.78 8.14
CA THR A 52 1.68 14.87 7.70
C THR A 52 0.93 13.56 7.81
N ASP A 53 1.64 12.44 7.99
CA ASP A 53 1.13 11.07 7.94
C ASP A 53 0.58 10.66 6.56
N TYR A 54 1.31 11.04 5.50
CA TYR A 54 0.96 10.75 4.12
C TYR A 54 1.95 9.79 3.49
N VAL A 55 1.44 8.93 2.62
CA VAL A 55 2.22 7.96 1.83
C VAL A 55 2.11 8.27 0.35
N LEU A 56 3.24 8.19 -0.36
CA LEU A 56 3.31 8.40 -1.81
C LEU A 56 3.08 7.09 -2.54
N ILE A 57 2.04 7.06 -3.36
CA ILE A 57 1.68 5.94 -4.23
C ILE A 57 2.21 6.20 -5.63
N LEU A 58 3.07 5.30 -6.12
CA LEU A 58 3.41 5.24 -7.54
C LEU A 58 2.41 4.33 -8.28
N ASP A 59 1.36 4.95 -8.80
CA ASP A 59 0.34 4.27 -9.62
C ASP A 59 0.97 3.78 -10.95
N PRO A 60 0.95 2.47 -11.27
CA PRO A 60 1.47 1.93 -12.53
C PRO A 60 0.65 2.36 -13.75
N ASN A 61 -0.55 2.91 -13.57
CA ASN A 61 -1.36 3.51 -14.64
C ASN A 61 -1.17 5.05 -14.70
N ALA A 62 0.06 5.53 -14.48
CA ALA A 62 0.45 6.93 -14.36
C ALA A 62 -0.08 7.84 -15.50
N THR A 63 -0.20 7.30 -16.72
CA THR A 63 -0.73 8.01 -17.89
C THR A 63 -2.18 8.48 -17.69
N ARG A 64 -2.97 7.76 -16.89
CA ARG A 64 -4.38 8.07 -16.60
C ARG A 64 -4.60 8.59 -15.19
N PHE A 65 -3.74 8.20 -14.26
CA PHE A 65 -3.90 8.46 -12.84
C PHE A 65 -2.56 8.88 -12.25
N PRO A 66 -2.38 10.13 -11.82
CA PRO A 66 -1.09 10.59 -11.34
C PRO A 66 -0.66 9.82 -10.08
N HIS A 67 0.65 9.72 -9.89
CA HIS A 67 1.20 9.42 -8.58
C HIS A 67 0.67 10.43 -7.57
N HIS A 68 0.31 9.97 -6.39
CA HIS A 68 -0.41 10.82 -5.44
C HIS A 68 -0.04 10.47 -4.00
N TRP A 69 -0.20 11.48 -3.15
CA TRP A 69 -0.11 11.33 -1.71
C TRP A 69 -1.51 11.12 -1.13
N LEU A 70 -1.64 10.23 -0.16
CA LEU A 70 -2.86 10.09 0.64
C LEU A 70 -2.54 9.81 2.11
N PRO A 71 -3.47 10.10 3.03
CA PRO A 71 -3.29 9.76 4.44
C PRO A 71 -3.06 8.26 4.63
N LEU A 72 -2.08 7.88 5.45
CA LEU A 72 -1.73 6.48 5.74
C LEU A 72 -2.96 5.70 6.23
N LYS A 73 -3.71 6.26 7.16
CA LYS A 73 -4.96 5.68 7.68
C LYS A 73 -5.99 5.35 6.59
N HIS A 74 -6.06 6.15 5.52
CA HIS A 74 -6.96 5.89 4.40
C HIS A 74 -6.47 4.71 3.57
N LEU A 75 -5.16 4.65 3.30
CA LEU A 75 -4.58 3.50 2.60
C LEU A 75 -4.78 2.21 3.40
N VAL A 76 -4.53 2.22 4.70
CA VAL A 76 -4.75 1.07 5.59
C VAL A 76 -6.21 0.61 5.50
N ARG A 77 -7.18 1.52 5.61
CA ARG A 77 -8.60 1.19 5.44
C ARG A 77 -8.90 0.57 4.06
N MET A 78 -8.28 1.08 2.99
CA MET A 78 -8.44 0.55 1.64
C MET A 78 -7.80 -0.83 1.47
N MET A 79 -6.68 -1.11 2.14
CA MET A 79 -6.03 -2.43 2.18
C MET A 79 -6.85 -3.43 3.00
N SER A 80 -7.49 -3.03 4.10
CA SER A 80 -8.32 -3.92 4.92
C SER A 80 -9.66 -4.32 4.27
N THR A 81 -9.91 -3.95 3.01
CA THR A 81 -11.14 -4.32 2.30
C THR A 81 -11.08 -5.78 1.83
N TYR A 82 -12.21 -6.49 1.91
CA TYR A 82 -12.30 -7.88 1.47
C TYR A 82 -12.17 -8.03 -0.06
N ASP A 83 -11.33 -8.96 -0.51
CA ASP A 83 -11.25 -9.38 -1.91
C ASP A 83 -12.03 -10.67 -2.12
N LYS A 84 -13.11 -10.59 -2.90
CA LYS A 84 -13.98 -11.74 -3.18
C LYS A 84 -13.28 -12.82 -4.00
N MET A 85 -12.33 -12.47 -4.86
CA MET A 85 -11.63 -13.44 -5.70
C MET A 85 -10.60 -14.22 -4.90
N ALA A 86 -9.88 -13.55 -4.00
CA ALA A 86 -8.91 -14.19 -3.11
C ALA A 86 -9.54 -14.82 -1.87
N SER A 87 -10.81 -14.52 -1.60
CA SER A 87 -11.54 -14.91 -0.38
C SER A 87 -10.87 -14.45 0.92
N MET A 88 -10.13 -13.35 0.88
CA MET A 88 -9.38 -12.77 2.01
C MET A 88 -9.28 -11.25 1.88
N PRO A 89 -8.94 -10.52 2.96
CA PRO A 89 -8.59 -9.10 2.86
C PRO A 89 -7.44 -8.85 1.87
N ARG A 90 -7.36 -7.62 1.37
CA ARG A 90 -6.14 -7.15 0.68
C ARG A 90 -5.08 -6.82 1.73
N GLY A 91 -4.01 -6.13 1.33
CA GLY A 91 -2.88 -5.95 2.22
C GLY A 91 -1.65 -5.44 1.49
N TYR A 92 -0.47 -5.83 1.95
CA TYR A 92 0.79 -5.42 1.33
C TYR A 92 1.84 -6.52 1.37
N LEU A 93 2.79 -6.41 0.44
CA LEU A 93 3.97 -7.25 0.33
C LEU A 93 5.20 -6.40 0.61
N ILE A 94 6.09 -6.91 1.45
CA ILE A 94 7.43 -6.38 1.63
C ILE A 94 8.41 -7.25 0.86
N ILE A 95 9.24 -6.60 0.04
CA ILE A 95 10.40 -7.18 -0.61
C ILE A 95 11.63 -6.55 0.04
N THR A 96 12.49 -7.36 0.64
CA THR A 96 13.72 -6.89 1.27
C THR A 96 14.94 -7.44 0.56
N HIS A 97 15.85 -6.56 0.14
CA HIS A 97 17.14 -6.97 -0.38
C HIS A 97 18.09 -7.29 0.78
N GLN A 98 18.54 -8.54 0.91
CA GLN A 98 19.52 -8.90 1.94
C GLN A 98 20.95 -8.70 1.40
N ASN A 99 21.65 -7.66 1.87
CA ASN A 99 23.04 -7.36 1.51
C ASN A 99 24.08 -8.29 2.20
N ASN A 100 23.83 -9.59 2.28
CA ASN A 100 24.79 -10.56 2.82
C ASN A 100 25.01 -11.70 1.84
N ASN A 101 26.29 -12.01 1.56
CA ASN A 101 26.78 -13.02 0.59
C ASN A 101 26.33 -14.48 0.84
N LYS A 102 25.31 -14.71 1.66
CA LYS A 102 24.59 -15.97 1.79
C LYS A 102 23.13 -15.64 2.12
N GLN A 103 22.23 -16.11 1.25
CA GLN A 103 20.79 -16.32 1.42
C GLN A 103 19.87 -15.40 0.58
N SER A 104 18.90 -16.06 -0.07
CA SER A 104 17.95 -15.54 -1.07
C SER A 104 17.05 -14.42 -0.56
N ASP A 105 16.52 -13.60 -1.49
CA ASP A 105 15.49 -12.59 -1.23
C ASP A 105 14.39 -13.11 -0.29
N GLN A 106 14.08 -12.32 0.74
CA GLN A 106 12.99 -12.61 1.67
C GLN A 106 11.74 -11.79 1.32
N TYR A 107 10.60 -12.48 1.31
CA TYR A 107 9.28 -11.90 1.04
C TYR A 107 8.40 -12.09 2.27
N ARG A 108 7.69 -11.03 2.68
CA ARG A 108 6.67 -11.11 3.74
C ARG A 108 5.34 -10.57 3.23
N ILE A 109 4.29 -11.38 3.36
CA ILE A 109 2.92 -11.02 2.97
C ILE A 109 2.15 -10.68 4.25
N TYR A 110 1.54 -9.50 4.26
CA TYR A 110 0.64 -9.05 5.33
C TYR A 110 -0.76 -8.89 4.73
N LEU A 111 -1.72 -9.60 5.32
CA LEU A 111 -3.13 -9.65 4.94
C LEU A 111 -4.00 -9.12 6.09
#